data_AF-A0A355BZ20-F1
#
_entry.id   AF-A0A355BZ20-F1
#
_cell.length_a   1.000
_cell.length_b   1.000
_cell.length_c   1.000
_cell.angle_alpha   90.00
_cell.angle_beta   90.00
_cell.angle_gamma   90.00
#
_symmetry.space_group_name_H-M   'P 1'
#
loop_
_entity.id
_entity.type
_entity.pdbx_description
1 polymer ?
#
loop_
_entity_poly.entity_id
_entity_poly.type
_entity_poly.pdbx_seq_one_letter_code
_entity_poly.pdbx_strand_id
1 'polypeptide(L)'
;ASYGDNITPPHQALGWIPATYESTKELKDAGQRIVYLINQHAGHLGLFVSADVARFEHRAILENIADIESLAPGLYEMMIENPTGDPDCDRNQYSVRFEPRLVEDLSFDSPARAFENVHAVSQAAEGFYAKFFSPWVRACSNPVAAEALRWAHPMRASRYMFSEKLNPFMSIVATAAELAEKSRRRRDPRNPFIEAERRAVDDAEAAIRRWRLARDSAGEQIFNWLYNWPTSASWFAWPKAAPLQRKERAE
;
A
#
# COMPACT_ATOMS: atom_id res chain seq x y z
N ALA A 1 11.58 2.36 0.65
CA ALA A 1 10.32 3.05 1.03
C ALA A 1 10.15 4.30 0.16
N SER A 2 8.97 4.91 0.10
CA SER A 2 8.81 6.19 -0.60
C SER A 2 7.85 7.15 0.07
N TYR A 3 8.16 8.45 0.01
CA TYR A 3 7.23 9.52 0.37
C TYR A 3 6.07 9.69 -0.63
N GLY A 4 6.19 9.14 -1.85
CA GLY A 4 5.07 9.05 -2.80
C GLY A 4 4.09 7.91 -2.49
N ASP A 5 4.43 7.02 -1.55
CA ASP A 5 3.62 5.88 -1.16
C ASP A 5 2.65 6.23 -0.01
N ASN A 6 1.37 6.39 -0.36
CA ASN A 6 0.29 6.64 0.59
C ASN A 6 -0.26 5.36 1.27
N ILE A 7 0.26 4.17 0.94
CA ILE A 7 -0.16 2.87 1.50
C ILE A 7 0.89 2.34 2.49
N THR A 8 2.17 2.43 2.15
CA THR A 8 3.31 2.06 3.01
C THR A 8 4.38 3.17 3.05
N PRO A 9 4.06 4.34 3.64
CA PRO A 9 5.00 5.46 3.76
C PRO A 9 6.23 5.10 4.62
N PRO A 10 7.30 5.92 4.63
CA PRO A 10 8.56 5.57 5.30
C PRO A 10 8.41 5.23 6.78
N HIS A 11 7.52 5.92 7.50
CA HIS A 11 7.25 5.60 8.90
C HIS A 11 6.67 4.19 9.11
N GLN A 12 5.82 3.71 8.20
CA GLN A 12 5.25 2.36 8.26
C GLN A 12 6.26 1.31 7.79
N ALA A 13 7.09 1.64 6.80
CA ALA A 13 8.12 0.74 6.28
C ALA A 13 9.30 0.56 7.23
N LEU A 14 9.67 1.60 7.99
CA LEU A 14 10.84 1.61 8.88
C LEU A 14 10.49 1.50 10.36
N GLY A 15 9.23 1.76 10.75
CA GLY A 15 8.81 1.81 12.16
C GLY A 15 8.97 0.50 12.94
N TRP A 16 9.14 -0.63 12.27
CA TRP A 16 9.43 -1.91 12.94
C TRP A 16 10.87 -1.96 13.50
N ILE A 17 11.81 -1.19 12.94
CA ILE A 17 13.22 -1.19 13.36
C ILE A 17 13.35 -0.73 14.81
N PRO A 18 12.89 0.48 15.20
CA PRO A 18 12.96 0.92 16.61
C PRO A 18 12.03 0.12 17.53
N ALA A 19 11.02 -0.56 16.99
CA ALA A 19 10.16 -1.46 17.78
C ALA A 19 10.84 -2.81 18.08
N THR A 20 11.87 -3.19 17.31
CA THR A 20 12.59 -4.46 17.43
C THR A 20 13.93 -4.28 18.14
N TYR A 21 14.64 -3.17 17.87
CA TYR A 21 15.91 -2.81 18.48
C TYR A 21 15.72 -1.49 19.22
N GLU A 22 15.94 -1.46 20.53
CA GLU A 22 15.79 -0.26 21.35
C GLU A 22 16.89 0.78 21.05
N SER A 23 18.04 0.34 20.54
CA SER A 23 19.17 1.20 20.21
C SER A 23 19.98 0.70 19.02
N THR A 24 20.77 1.59 18.43
CA THR A 24 21.77 1.24 17.42
C THR A 24 22.78 0.24 17.97
N LYS A 25 23.11 0.33 19.25
CA LYS A 25 24.02 -0.62 19.90
C LYS A 25 23.42 -2.03 19.89
N GLU A 26 22.16 -2.18 20.28
CA GLU A 26 21.50 -3.48 20.30
C GLU A 26 21.41 -4.11 18.90
N LEU A 27 21.11 -3.30 17.87
CA LEU A 27 21.12 -3.74 16.48
C LEU A 27 22.50 -4.28 16.07
N LYS A 28 23.57 -3.60 16.48
CA LYS A 28 24.96 -4.00 16.21
C LYS A 28 25.36 -5.26 16.98
N ASP A 29 25.01 -5.33 18.26
CA ASP A 29 25.27 -6.47 19.13
C ASP A 29 24.53 -7.73 18.62
N ALA A 30 23.36 -7.56 18.01
CA ALA A 30 22.61 -8.61 17.31
C ALA A 30 23.22 -9.02 15.95
N GLY A 31 24.33 -8.40 15.54
CA GLY A 31 25.03 -8.68 14.28
C GLY A 31 24.24 -8.30 13.02
N GLN A 32 23.21 -7.46 13.16
CA GLN A 32 22.30 -7.14 12.06
C GLN A 32 22.82 -5.98 11.21
N ARG A 33 22.56 -6.08 9.91
CA ARG A 33 22.90 -5.07 8.89
C ARG A 33 21.62 -4.70 8.17
N ILE A 34 21.15 -3.48 8.35
CA ILE A 34 19.91 -3.00 7.74
C ILE A 34 20.27 -1.83 6.85
N VAL A 35 19.97 -1.96 5.56
CA VAL A 35 20.11 -0.89 4.58
C VAL A 35 18.73 -0.52 4.06
N TYR A 36 18.41 0.77 4.07
CA TYR A 36 17.17 1.28 3.49
C TYR A 36 17.45 2.37 2.45
N LEU A 37 16.51 2.54 1.53
CA LEU A 37 16.50 3.61 0.54
C LEU A 37 15.13 4.30 0.57
N ILE A 38 15.15 5.63 0.52
CA ILE A 38 13.94 6.45 0.44
C ILE A 38 13.84 7.12 -0.94
N ASN A 39 12.83 6.74 -1.71
CA ASN A 39 12.48 7.44 -2.95
C ASN A 39 11.50 8.59 -2.63
N GLN A 40 11.68 9.76 -3.25
CA GLN A 40 10.86 10.95 -2.94
C GLN A 40 9.49 10.97 -3.63
N HIS A 41 9.28 10.19 -4.69
CA HIS A 41 8.17 10.40 -5.63
C HIS A 41 7.39 9.13 -6.01
N ALA A 42 8.01 7.95 -5.93
CA ALA A 42 7.42 6.71 -6.37
C ALA A 42 6.18 6.34 -5.55
N GLY A 43 5.05 6.13 -6.22
CA GLY A 43 3.84 5.61 -5.58
C GLY A 43 3.97 4.13 -5.19
N HIS A 44 3.04 3.63 -4.37
CA HIS A 44 3.03 2.24 -3.88
C HIS A 44 3.27 1.19 -4.97
N LEU A 45 2.48 1.25 -6.06
CA LEU A 45 2.62 0.32 -7.18
C LEU A 45 3.93 0.53 -7.95
N GLY A 46 4.42 1.77 -8.01
CA GLY A 46 5.69 2.12 -8.64
C GLY A 46 6.88 1.40 -8.00
N LEU A 47 6.82 1.15 -6.69
CA LEU A 47 7.86 0.46 -5.95
C LEU A 47 7.87 -1.06 -6.15
N PHE A 48 6.73 -1.70 -6.41
CA PHE A 48 6.63 -3.17 -6.41
C PHE A 48 6.41 -3.80 -7.78
N VAL A 49 5.72 -3.10 -8.69
CA VAL A 49 5.24 -3.69 -9.96
C VAL A 49 5.57 -2.85 -11.19
N SER A 50 6.06 -1.62 -11.02
CA SER A 50 6.48 -0.82 -12.17
C SER A 50 7.97 -1.00 -12.43
N ALA A 51 8.27 -1.73 -13.49
CA ALA A 51 9.64 -1.88 -13.99
C ALA A 51 10.26 -0.56 -14.48
N ASP A 52 9.47 0.50 -14.70
CA ASP A 52 9.97 1.77 -15.25
C ASP A 52 10.11 2.88 -14.19
N VAL A 53 9.29 2.88 -13.13
CA VAL A 53 9.24 4.01 -12.17
C VAL A 53 10.34 3.98 -11.11
N ALA A 54 10.80 2.79 -10.70
CA ALA A 54 11.87 2.64 -9.72
C ALA A 54 13.05 1.79 -10.25
N ARG A 55 13.17 1.66 -11.58
CA ARG A 55 14.16 0.78 -12.22
C ARG A 55 15.57 1.09 -11.79
N PHE A 56 15.89 2.38 -11.77
CA PHE A 56 17.21 2.89 -11.46
C PHE A 56 17.63 2.52 -10.05
N GLU A 57 16.76 2.76 -9.06
CA GLU A 57 17.03 2.43 -7.66
C GLU A 57 17.16 0.93 -7.45
N HIS A 58 16.32 0.11 -8.09
CA HIS A 58 16.44 -1.35 -8.02
C HIS A 58 17.77 -1.84 -8.61
N ARG A 59 18.17 -1.31 -9.77
CA ARG A 59 19.45 -1.61 -10.39
C ARG A 59 20.62 -1.22 -9.48
N ALA A 60 20.57 -0.01 -8.91
CA ALA A 60 21.61 0.46 -8.01
C ALA A 60 21.73 -0.43 -6.76
N ILE A 61 20.62 -0.92 -6.20
CA ILE A 61 20.64 -1.87 -5.08
C ILE A 61 21.35 -3.16 -5.50
N LEU A 62 20.96 -3.75 -6.64
CA LEU A 62 21.51 -5.01 -7.13
C LEU A 62 23.01 -4.92 -7.46
N GLU A 63 23.44 -3.81 -8.06
CA GLU A 63 24.84 -3.57 -8.42
C GLU A 63 25.77 -3.35 -7.21
N ASN A 64 25.21 -3.03 -6.04
CA ASN A 64 25.96 -2.76 -4.79
C ASN A 64 25.68 -3.81 -3.69
N ILE A 65 25.14 -4.99 -4.03
CA ILE A 65 24.92 -6.07 -3.04
C ILE A 65 26.21 -6.46 -2.32
N ALA A 66 27.31 -6.61 -3.06
CA ALA A 66 28.60 -6.97 -2.46
C ALA A 66 29.08 -5.91 -1.45
N ASP A 67 28.84 -4.62 -1.76
CA ASP A 67 29.21 -3.51 -0.87
C ASP A 67 28.31 -3.52 0.38
N ILE A 68 27.00 -3.77 0.23
CA ILE A 68 26.05 -3.94 1.33
C ILE A 68 26.48 -5.09 2.26
N GLU A 69 26.88 -6.22 1.68
CA GLU A 69 27.34 -7.39 2.45
C GLU A 69 28.63 -7.10 3.23
N SER A 70 29.50 -6.22 2.71
CA SER A 70 30.76 -5.84 3.35
C SER A 70 30.60 -4.87 4.52
N LEU A 71 29.43 -4.22 4.67
CA LEU A 71 29.18 -3.28 5.77
C LEU A 71 29.26 -3.99 7.13
N ALA A 72 29.80 -3.29 8.11
CA ALA A 72 29.69 -3.70 9.51
C ALA A 72 28.22 -3.72 9.95
N PRO A 73 27.86 -4.49 11.00
CA PRO A 73 26.55 -4.38 11.64
C PRO A 73 26.18 -2.92 11.95
N GLY A 74 24.93 -2.55 11.67
CA GLY A 74 24.48 -1.17 11.71
C GLY A 74 23.25 -0.89 10.85
N LEU A 75 22.69 0.31 11.03
CA LEU A 75 21.63 0.88 10.20
C LEU A 75 22.25 1.87 9.21
N TYR A 76 21.92 1.74 7.94
CA TYR A 76 22.46 2.58 6.87
C TYR A 76 21.38 3.07 5.92
N GLU A 77 21.48 4.32 5.50
CA GLU A 77 20.72 4.86 4.38
C GLU A 77 21.56 4.82 3.12
N MET A 78 21.03 4.16 2.09
CA MET A 78 21.61 4.13 0.76
C MET A 78 21.22 5.41 0.02
N MET A 79 22.21 6.27 -0.20
CA MET A 79 22.08 7.50 -0.96
C MET A 79 22.63 7.28 -2.37
N ILE A 80 21.78 7.50 -3.37
CA ILE A 80 22.17 7.41 -4.78
C ILE A 80 22.30 8.82 -5.33
N GLU A 81 23.49 9.16 -5.81
CA GLU A 81 23.76 10.42 -6.48
C GLU A 81 23.87 10.18 -7.98
N ASN A 82 22.90 10.70 -8.73
CA ASN A 82 22.89 10.65 -10.19
C ASN A 82 23.05 12.06 -10.76
N PRO A 83 24.29 12.52 -11.03
CA PRO A 83 24.54 13.87 -11.57
C PRO A 83 23.97 14.07 -12.99
N THR A 84 23.73 12.98 -13.74
CA THR A 84 23.19 13.07 -15.11
C THR A 84 21.68 13.30 -15.13
N GLY A 85 20.97 12.90 -14.07
CA GLY A 85 19.50 12.90 -14.02
C GLY A 85 18.84 11.87 -14.94
N ASP A 86 19.62 11.08 -15.69
CA ASP A 86 19.12 10.03 -16.57
C ASP A 86 18.98 8.72 -15.77
N PRO A 87 17.77 8.14 -15.65
CA PRO A 87 17.56 6.87 -14.95
C PRO A 87 18.25 5.67 -15.64
N ASP A 88 18.61 5.78 -16.92
CA ASP A 88 19.28 4.75 -17.71
C ASP A 88 20.79 4.93 -17.82
N CYS A 89 21.37 5.78 -16.98
CA CYS A 89 22.80 6.02 -16.95
C CYS A 89 23.62 4.74 -16.65
N ASP A 90 24.84 4.66 -17.15
CA ASP A 90 25.76 3.55 -16.88
C ASP A 90 26.30 3.60 -15.44
N ARG A 91 26.82 2.48 -14.93
CA ARG A 91 27.34 2.38 -13.54
C ARG A 91 28.40 3.42 -13.18
N ASN A 92 29.18 3.89 -14.15
CA ASN A 92 30.20 4.92 -13.95
C ASN A 92 29.64 6.35 -13.92
N GLN A 93 28.35 6.54 -14.18
CA GLN A 93 27.68 7.84 -14.25
C GLN A 93 26.86 8.17 -13.00
N TYR A 94 26.78 7.25 -12.03
CA TYR A 94 26.17 7.49 -10.72
C TYR A 94 27.04 6.93 -9.61
N SER A 95 26.89 7.48 -8.41
CA SER A 95 27.58 7.00 -7.20
C SER A 95 26.59 6.57 -6.14
N VAL A 96 26.97 5.56 -5.36
CA VAL A 96 26.22 5.09 -4.20
C VAL A 96 27.07 5.30 -2.97
N ARG A 97 26.47 5.84 -1.91
CA ARG A 97 27.08 5.92 -0.59
C ARG A 97 26.12 5.37 0.47
N PHE A 98 26.68 4.75 1.49
CA PHE A 98 25.93 4.25 2.65
C PHE A 98 26.19 5.16 3.85
N GLU A 99 25.22 5.99 4.19
CA GLU A 99 25.31 6.87 5.35
C GLU A 99 24.88 6.11 6.61
N PRO A 100 25.72 6.01 7.65
CA PRO A 100 25.30 5.42 8.91
C PRO A 100 24.20 6.28 9.53
N ARG A 101 23.16 5.60 10.02
CA ARG A 101 22.03 6.20 10.72
C ARG A 101 21.88 5.58 12.09
N LEU A 102 21.21 6.30 12.97
CA LEU A 102 20.90 5.81 14.31
C LEU A 102 19.46 5.28 14.32
N VAL A 103 19.25 4.14 14.95
CA VAL A 103 17.90 3.61 15.23
C VAL A 103 17.11 4.62 16.06
N GLU A 104 17.79 5.31 16.95
CA GLU A 104 17.26 6.38 17.81
C GLU A 104 16.72 7.57 17.00
N ASP A 105 17.25 7.81 15.79
CA ASP A 105 16.79 8.89 14.91
C ASP A 105 15.50 8.51 14.16
N LEU A 106 15.12 7.23 14.16
CA LEU A 106 13.86 6.76 13.56
C LEU A 106 12.68 6.99 14.52
N SER A 107 12.44 8.25 14.91
CA SER A 107 11.26 8.63 15.69
C SER A 107 10.09 8.95 14.77
N PHE A 108 9.04 8.14 14.82
CA PHE A 108 7.80 8.40 14.09
C PHE A 108 6.70 8.79 15.07
N ASP A 109 6.16 10.00 14.94
CA ASP A 109 4.96 10.43 15.65
C ASP A 109 3.76 9.60 15.15
N SER A 110 3.45 8.51 15.84
CA SER A 110 2.22 7.76 15.64
C SER A 110 1.21 8.17 16.71
N PRO A 111 -0.06 8.48 16.37
CA PRO A 111 -1.09 8.81 17.36
C PRO A 111 -1.50 7.56 18.13
N ALA A 112 -0.62 7.09 19.02
CA ALA A 112 -0.77 5.85 19.78
C ALA A 112 -2.13 5.78 20.48
N ARG A 113 -2.60 6.91 21.03
CA ARG A 113 -3.88 7.00 21.75
C ARG A 113 -5.10 6.72 20.88
N ALA A 114 -5.16 7.26 19.66
CA ALA A 114 -6.29 7.04 18.78
C ALA A 114 -6.37 5.56 18.39
N PHE A 115 -5.22 4.94 18.12
CA PHE A 115 -5.14 3.51 17.83
C PHE A 115 -5.47 2.63 19.04
N GLU A 116 -5.07 3.00 20.25
CA GLU A 116 -5.48 2.32 21.49
C GLU A 116 -7.00 2.37 21.68
N ASN A 117 -7.62 3.53 21.43
CA ASN A 117 -9.07 3.69 21.51
C ASN A 117 -9.79 2.83 20.46
N VAL A 118 -9.29 2.80 19.22
CA VAL A 118 -9.80 1.90 18.15
C VAL A 118 -9.68 0.45 18.59
N HIS A 119 -8.54 0.06 19.18
CA HIS A 119 -8.33 -1.31 19.66
C HIS A 119 -9.38 -1.71 20.70
N ALA A 120 -9.64 -0.84 21.70
CA ALA A 120 -10.65 -1.10 22.72
C ALA A 120 -12.07 -1.25 22.12
N VAL A 121 -12.44 -0.36 21.20
CA VAL A 121 -13.74 -0.43 20.50
C VAL A 121 -13.85 -1.70 19.66
N SER A 122 -12.78 -2.06 18.94
CA SER A 122 -12.73 -3.25 18.10
C SER A 122 -12.88 -4.53 18.93
N GLN A 123 -12.23 -4.63 20.10
CA GLN A 123 -12.33 -5.80 20.98
C GLN A 123 -13.75 -6.03 21.48
N ALA A 124 -14.47 -4.99 21.87
CA ALA A 124 -15.85 -5.17 22.34
C ALA A 124 -16.84 -5.35 21.19
N ALA A 125 -16.60 -4.75 20.02
CA ALA A 125 -17.35 -5.05 18.81
C ALA A 125 -17.18 -6.54 18.41
N GLU A 126 -15.96 -7.07 18.48
CA GLU A 126 -15.66 -8.49 18.26
C GLU A 126 -16.36 -9.35 19.32
N GLY A 127 -16.32 -8.97 20.59
CA GLY A 127 -17.04 -9.68 21.66
C GLY A 127 -18.55 -9.75 21.43
N PHE A 128 -19.15 -8.70 20.88
CA PHE A 128 -20.56 -8.67 20.48
C PHE A 128 -20.81 -9.55 19.24
N TYR A 129 -19.99 -9.41 18.21
CA TYR A 129 -20.08 -10.23 16.99
C TYR A 129 -19.96 -11.73 17.32
N ALA A 130 -18.97 -12.12 18.12
CA ALA A 130 -18.70 -13.48 18.51
C ALA A 130 -19.87 -14.13 19.26
N LYS A 131 -20.57 -13.37 20.11
CA LYS A 131 -21.69 -13.89 20.92
C LYS A 131 -23.00 -13.95 20.14
N PHE A 132 -23.30 -12.92 19.35
CA PHE A 132 -24.64 -12.74 18.78
C PHE A 132 -24.75 -13.10 17.31
N PHE A 133 -23.71 -12.89 16.49
CA PHE A 133 -23.76 -13.09 15.05
C PHE A 133 -22.99 -14.32 14.58
N SER A 134 -21.81 -14.56 15.16
CA SER A 134 -20.92 -15.68 14.79
C SER A 134 -21.62 -17.05 14.78
N PRO A 135 -22.52 -17.40 15.75
CA PRO A 135 -23.24 -18.67 15.70
C PRO A 135 -24.10 -18.84 14.45
N TRP A 136 -24.81 -17.79 14.03
CA TRP A 136 -25.66 -17.81 12.83
C TRP A 136 -24.82 -17.86 11.56
N VAL A 137 -23.75 -17.07 11.49
CA VAL A 137 -22.82 -17.09 10.36
C VAL A 137 -22.23 -18.50 10.20
N ARG A 138 -21.79 -19.13 11.28
CA ARG A 138 -21.26 -20.51 11.26
C ARG A 138 -22.32 -21.52 10.84
N ALA A 139 -23.55 -21.39 11.35
CA ALA A 139 -24.65 -22.29 10.98
C ALA A 139 -25.00 -22.20 9.47
N CYS A 140 -24.93 -21.01 8.88
CA CYS A 140 -25.20 -20.79 7.46
C CYS A 140 -23.98 -21.06 6.56
N SER A 141 -22.77 -21.18 7.11
CA SER A 141 -21.53 -21.39 6.37
C SER A 141 -21.34 -22.86 6.00
N ASN A 142 -21.95 -23.28 4.90
CA ASN A 142 -21.79 -24.62 4.33
C ASN A 142 -21.29 -24.56 2.88
N PRO A 143 -20.83 -25.68 2.29
CA PRO A 143 -20.28 -25.69 0.93
C PRO A 143 -21.25 -25.19 -0.15
N VAL A 144 -22.56 -25.43 0.01
CA VAL A 144 -23.59 -24.99 -0.96
C VAL A 144 -23.73 -23.46 -0.91
N ALA A 145 -23.80 -22.89 0.29
CA ALA A 145 -23.85 -21.44 0.47
C ALA A 145 -22.57 -20.76 -0.02
N ALA A 146 -21.40 -21.37 0.23
CA ALA A 146 -20.13 -20.87 -0.26
C ALA A 146 -20.06 -20.85 -1.80
N GLU A 147 -20.55 -21.92 -2.45
CA GLU A 147 -20.60 -21.98 -3.91
C GLU A 147 -21.60 -20.96 -4.48
N ALA A 148 -22.78 -20.81 -3.86
CA ALA A 148 -23.74 -19.78 -4.25
C ALA A 148 -23.15 -18.36 -4.15
N LEU A 149 -22.47 -18.04 -3.04
CA LEU A 149 -21.77 -16.76 -2.87
C LEU A 149 -20.63 -16.58 -3.88
N ARG A 150 -19.94 -17.66 -4.26
CA ARG A 150 -18.89 -17.63 -5.29
C ARG A 150 -19.47 -17.22 -6.65
N TRP A 151 -20.62 -17.76 -7.03
CA TRP A 151 -21.31 -17.38 -8.27
C TRP A 151 -21.88 -15.96 -8.20
N ALA A 152 -22.43 -15.58 -7.04
CA ALA A 152 -23.02 -14.26 -6.81
C ALA A 152 -21.99 -13.14 -6.58
N HIS A 153 -20.70 -13.47 -6.39
CA HIS A 153 -19.67 -12.49 -6.11
C HIS A 153 -19.65 -11.39 -7.19
N PRO A 154 -19.79 -10.10 -6.85
CA PRO A 154 -20.03 -9.03 -7.83
C PRO A 154 -18.99 -8.97 -8.96
N MET A 155 -17.72 -9.16 -8.63
CA MET A 155 -16.63 -9.17 -9.64
C MET A 155 -16.66 -10.37 -10.59
N ARG A 156 -17.30 -11.47 -10.19
CA ARG A 156 -17.48 -12.66 -11.03
C ARG A 156 -18.76 -12.54 -11.82
N ALA A 157 -19.85 -12.15 -11.15
CA ALA A 157 -21.15 -11.90 -11.77
C ALA A 157 -21.04 -10.90 -12.93
N SER A 158 -20.27 -9.81 -12.78
CA SER A 158 -20.04 -8.85 -13.87
C SER A 158 -19.35 -9.50 -15.07
N ARG A 159 -18.31 -10.32 -14.84
CA ARG A 159 -17.61 -11.05 -15.91
C ARG A 159 -18.50 -12.12 -16.56
N TYR A 160 -19.33 -12.80 -15.79
CA TYR A 160 -20.28 -13.78 -16.30
C TYR A 160 -21.34 -13.14 -17.20
N MET A 161 -21.85 -11.98 -16.82
CA MET A 161 -22.84 -11.23 -17.60
C MET A 161 -22.33 -10.86 -19.00
N PHE A 162 -21.04 -10.54 -19.11
CA PHE A 162 -20.38 -10.21 -20.38
C PHE A 162 -19.61 -11.38 -21.01
N SER A 163 -19.77 -12.60 -20.50
CA SER A 163 -19.12 -13.79 -21.05
C SER A 163 -19.96 -14.39 -22.16
N GLU A 164 -19.35 -14.69 -23.30
CA GLU A 164 -19.99 -15.42 -24.40
C GLU A 164 -20.49 -16.80 -23.99
N LYS A 165 -19.86 -17.43 -22.98
CA LYS A 165 -20.25 -18.75 -22.49
C LYS A 165 -21.59 -18.76 -21.76
N LEU A 166 -21.98 -17.63 -21.15
CA LEU A 166 -23.19 -17.53 -20.33
C LEU A 166 -24.22 -16.58 -20.94
N ASN A 167 -23.79 -15.64 -21.76
CA ASN A 167 -24.65 -14.72 -22.49
C ASN A 167 -24.37 -14.83 -24.00
N PRO A 168 -25.14 -15.65 -24.74
CA PRO A 168 -24.94 -15.86 -26.18
C PRO A 168 -24.99 -14.57 -27.00
N PHE A 169 -25.70 -13.53 -26.55
CA PHE A 169 -25.73 -12.23 -27.24
C PHE A 169 -24.35 -11.53 -27.25
N MET A 170 -23.45 -11.87 -26.33
CA MET A 170 -22.09 -11.32 -26.34
C MET A 170 -21.27 -11.79 -27.55
N SER A 171 -21.62 -12.91 -28.19
CA SER A 171 -20.98 -13.33 -29.45
C SER A 171 -21.24 -12.34 -30.59
N ILE A 172 -22.43 -11.70 -30.58
CA ILE A 172 -22.77 -10.63 -31.53
C ILE A 172 -21.91 -9.40 -31.25
N VAL A 173 -21.75 -9.03 -29.97
CA VAL A 173 -20.89 -7.91 -29.56
C VAL A 173 -19.44 -8.15 -29.96
N ALA A 174 -18.92 -9.38 -29.77
CA ALA A 174 -17.58 -9.75 -30.18
C ALA A 174 -17.38 -9.64 -31.71
N THR A 175 -18.32 -10.19 -32.49
CA THR A 175 -18.30 -10.07 -33.96
C THR A 175 -18.37 -8.62 -34.41
N ALA A 176 -19.23 -7.81 -33.77
CA ALA A 176 -19.35 -6.38 -34.06
C ALA A 176 -18.07 -5.61 -33.69
N ALA A 177 -17.41 -5.97 -32.59
CA ALA A 177 -16.14 -5.38 -32.18
C ALA A 177 -15.03 -5.68 -33.19
N GLU A 178 -14.92 -6.92 -33.69
CA GLU A 178 -13.97 -7.26 -34.76
C GLU A 178 -14.21 -6.46 -36.04
N LEU A 179 -15.48 -6.31 -36.44
CA LEU A 179 -15.84 -5.55 -37.62
C LEU A 179 -15.52 -4.06 -37.43
N ALA A 180 -15.78 -3.51 -36.24
CA ALA A 180 -15.43 -2.14 -35.87
C ALA A 180 -13.91 -1.92 -35.89
N GLU A 181 -13.12 -2.90 -35.45
CA GLU A 181 -11.66 -2.84 -35.49
C GLU A 181 -11.12 -2.90 -36.92
N LYS A 182 -11.60 -3.82 -37.76
CA LYS A 182 -11.22 -3.92 -39.18
C LYS A 182 -11.60 -2.66 -39.98
N SER A 183 -12.69 -2.01 -39.60
CA SER A 183 -13.17 -0.77 -40.22
C SER A 183 -12.63 0.51 -39.55
N ARG A 184 -11.78 0.38 -38.50
CA ARG A 184 -11.22 1.51 -37.78
C ARG A 184 -10.28 2.32 -38.67
N ARG A 185 -10.68 3.54 -39.02
CA ARG A 185 -9.84 4.49 -39.75
C ARG A 185 -9.10 5.39 -38.76
N ARG A 186 -7.76 5.35 -38.77
CA ARG A 186 -6.94 6.31 -38.00
C ARG A 186 -7.28 7.72 -38.45
N ARG A 187 -7.62 8.58 -37.48
CA ARG A 187 -7.88 10.00 -37.73
C ARG A 187 -6.56 10.78 -37.66
N ASP A 188 -6.50 11.92 -38.33
CA ASP A 188 -5.35 12.81 -38.29
C ASP A 188 -5.06 13.21 -36.82
N PRO A 189 -3.82 13.06 -36.33
CA PRO A 189 -3.44 13.50 -34.99
C PRO A 189 -3.73 14.98 -34.67
N ARG A 190 -3.88 15.84 -35.68
CA ARG A 190 -4.23 17.27 -35.54
C ARG A 190 -5.73 17.53 -35.51
N ASN A 191 -6.56 16.48 -35.42
CA ASN A 191 -8.00 16.63 -35.35
C ASN A 191 -8.42 17.30 -34.02
N PRO A 192 -9.16 18.43 -34.04
CA PRO A 192 -9.58 19.13 -32.82
C PRO A 192 -10.41 18.26 -31.86
N PHE A 193 -11.11 17.23 -32.36
CA PHE A 193 -11.87 16.30 -31.52
C PHE A 193 -10.96 15.40 -30.66
N ILE A 194 -9.75 15.07 -31.13
CA ILE A 194 -8.77 14.30 -30.33
C ILE A 194 -8.24 15.15 -29.19
N GLU A 195 -8.00 16.44 -29.42
CA GLU A 195 -7.62 17.35 -28.35
C GLU A 195 -8.74 17.53 -27.33
N ALA A 196 -10.00 17.64 -27.77
CA ALA A 196 -11.15 17.72 -26.89
C ALA A 196 -11.32 16.44 -26.05
N GLU A 197 -11.12 15.26 -26.66
CA GLU A 197 -11.11 13.97 -25.95
C GLU A 197 -10.03 13.93 -24.87
N ARG A 198 -8.79 14.30 -25.21
CA ARG A 198 -7.68 14.35 -24.23
C ARG A 198 -7.99 15.27 -23.06
N ARG A 199 -8.49 16.49 -23.33
CA ARG A 199 -8.90 17.42 -22.26
C ARG A 199 -10.00 16.83 -21.38
N ALA A 200 -11.00 16.15 -21.97
CA ALA A 200 -12.05 15.52 -21.21
C ALA A 200 -11.54 14.36 -20.32
N VAL A 201 -10.55 13.59 -20.81
CA VAL A 201 -9.87 12.56 -20.03
C VAL A 201 -9.07 13.18 -18.89
N ASP A 202 -8.30 14.24 -19.15
CA ASP A 202 -7.52 14.96 -18.14
C ASP A 202 -8.44 15.56 -17.04
N ASP A 203 -9.58 16.14 -17.44
CA ASP A 203 -10.58 16.67 -16.52
C ASP A 203 -11.22 15.57 -15.66
N ALA A 204 -11.52 14.41 -16.25
CA ALA A 204 -12.04 13.26 -15.55
C ALA A 204 -11.02 12.69 -14.55
N GLU A 205 -9.75 12.57 -14.94
CA GLU A 205 -8.66 12.16 -14.06
C GLU A 205 -8.53 13.14 -12.88
N ALA A 206 -8.51 14.45 -13.15
CA ALA A 206 -8.44 15.48 -12.13
C ALA A 206 -9.65 15.42 -11.18
N ALA A 207 -10.85 15.15 -11.69
CA ALA A 207 -12.06 15.00 -10.87
C ALA A 207 -11.97 13.78 -9.94
N ILE A 208 -11.55 12.62 -10.45
CA ILE A 208 -11.35 11.40 -9.67
C ILE A 208 -10.27 11.63 -8.59
N ARG A 209 -9.17 12.29 -8.95
CA ARG A 209 -8.10 12.63 -8.02
C ARG A 209 -8.60 13.53 -6.90
N ARG A 210 -9.37 14.58 -7.22
CA ARG A 210 -9.98 15.48 -6.22
C ARG A 210 -10.94 14.73 -5.30
N TRP A 211 -11.80 13.88 -5.85
CA TRP A 211 -12.72 13.07 -5.07
C TRP A 211 -11.98 12.14 -4.10
N ARG A 212 -10.91 11.47 -4.56
CA ARG A 212 -10.07 10.62 -3.71
C ARG A 212 -9.48 11.40 -2.55
N LEU A 213 -8.87 12.56 -2.81
CA LEU A 213 -8.28 13.41 -1.76
C LEU A 213 -9.33 13.89 -0.76
N ALA A 214 -10.51 14.30 -1.24
CA ALA A 214 -11.61 14.71 -0.38
C ALA A 214 -12.13 13.56 0.49
N ARG A 215 -12.27 12.36 -0.09
CA ARG A 215 -12.68 11.15 0.62
C ARG A 215 -11.65 10.78 1.70
N ASP A 216 -10.37 10.80 1.37
CA ASP A 216 -9.30 10.42 2.29
C ASP A 216 -9.22 11.43 3.46
N SER A 217 -9.30 12.73 3.17
CA SER A 217 -9.37 13.78 4.20
C SER A 217 -10.64 13.71 5.07
N ALA A 218 -11.79 13.39 4.48
CA ALA A 218 -13.02 13.18 5.24
C ALA A 218 -12.89 11.96 6.16
N GLY A 219 -12.26 10.89 5.68
CA GLY A 219 -11.96 9.69 6.47
C GLY A 219 -11.06 10.00 7.67
N GLU A 220 -9.99 10.78 7.47
CA GLU A 220 -9.10 11.22 8.54
C GLU A 220 -9.82 12.09 9.58
N GLN A 221 -10.65 13.03 9.13
CA GLN A 221 -11.44 13.88 10.03
C GLN A 221 -12.45 13.05 10.85
N ILE A 222 -13.16 12.12 10.23
CA ILE A 222 -14.10 11.23 10.92
C ILE A 222 -13.35 10.34 11.91
N PHE A 223 -12.19 9.79 11.52
CA PHE A 223 -11.35 8.99 12.40
C PHE A 223 -10.92 9.77 13.64
N ASN A 224 -10.39 10.97 13.44
CA ASN A 224 -9.97 11.84 14.54
C ASN A 224 -11.16 12.21 15.43
N TRP A 225 -12.32 12.51 14.86
CA TRP A 225 -13.52 12.82 15.63
C TRP A 225 -14.01 11.62 16.48
N LEU A 226 -13.98 10.41 15.93
CA LEU A 226 -14.42 9.19 16.62
C LEU A 226 -13.45 8.71 17.69
N TYR A 227 -12.13 8.81 17.46
CA TYR A 227 -11.14 8.08 18.24
C TYR A 227 -10.10 8.95 18.94
N ASN A 228 -9.95 10.23 18.57
CA ASN A 228 -8.98 11.12 19.20
C ASN A 228 -9.56 11.91 20.40
N TRP A 229 -10.38 11.27 21.22
CA TRP A 229 -10.93 11.86 22.45
C TRP A 229 -9.99 11.69 23.65
N PRO A 230 -9.99 12.62 24.62
CA PRO A 230 -9.14 12.50 25.79
C PRO A 230 -9.58 11.33 26.68
N THR A 231 -8.66 10.47 27.14
CA THR A 231 -8.91 9.30 28.01
C THR A 231 -9.74 9.61 29.27
N SER A 232 -9.76 10.87 29.73
CA SER A 232 -10.62 11.35 30.84
C SER A 232 -12.08 11.62 30.46
N ALA A 233 -12.39 11.71 29.16
CA ALA A 233 -13.73 11.85 28.59
C ALA A 233 -14.38 10.49 28.28
N SER A 234 -13.90 9.43 28.92
CA SER A 234 -14.53 8.11 28.95
C SER A 234 -15.84 8.19 29.76
N TRP A 235 -16.93 8.64 29.14
CA TRP A 235 -18.28 8.36 29.65
C TRP A 235 -18.65 6.87 29.49
N PHE A 236 -17.81 6.10 28.80
CA PHE A 236 -17.80 4.64 28.75
C PHE A 236 -16.42 4.12 29.15
N ALA A 237 -16.30 3.51 30.32
CA ALA A 237 -15.09 2.80 30.72
C ALA A 237 -15.09 1.43 30.05
N TRP A 238 -14.35 1.28 28.95
CA TRP A 238 -14.15 -0.02 28.31
C TRP A 238 -13.14 -0.82 29.15
N PRO A 239 -13.33 -2.15 29.30
CA PRO A 239 -12.34 -2.97 29.98
C PRO A 239 -10.99 -2.81 29.26
N LYS A 240 -9.94 -2.47 30.02
CA LYS A 240 -8.58 -2.38 29.50
C LYS A 240 -8.24 -3.73 28.85
N ALA A 241 -7.81 -3.69 27.59
CA ALA A 241 -7.33 -4.88 26.89
C ALA A 241 -6.19 -5.51 27.73
N ALA A 242 -6.23 -6.83 27.88
CA ALA A 242 -5.11 -7.55 28.45
C ALA A 242 -3.86 -7.27 27.60
N PRO A 243 -2.68 -7.05 28.22
CA PRO A 243 -1.47 -6.80 27.46
C PRO A 243 -1.19 -7.95 26.50
N LEU A 244 -0.76 -7.61 25.28
CA LEU A 244 -0.27 -8.59 24.31
C LEU A 244 0.86 -9.37 24.98
N GLN A 245 0.61 -10.63 25.32
CA GLN A 245 1.67 -11.51 25.82
C GLN A 245 2.73 -11.61 24.74
N ARG A 246 3.92 -11.07 25.02
CA ARG A 246 5.14 -11.33 24.25
C ARG A 246 5.28 -12.85 24.27
N LYS A 247 5.09 -13.52 23.13
CA LYS A 247 5.49 -14.91 22.99
C LYS A 247 7.00 -14.94 23.16
N GLU A 248 7.46 -15.30 24.35
CA GLU A 248 8.83 -15.74 24.55
C GLU A 248 9.07 -16.86 23.55
N ARG A 249 10.08 -16.68 22.68
CA ARG A 249 10.53 -17.73 21.78
C ARG A 249 11.08 -18.83 22.68
N ALA A 250 10.45 -20.01 22.63
CA ALA A 250 11.07 -21.21 23.15
C ALA A 250 12.39 -21.43 22.39
N GLU A 251 13.45 -21.63 23.17
CA GLU A 251 14.81 -21.97 22.73
C GLU A 251 14.86 -23.21 21.83
#